data_AF-A0A0B1SR46-F1
#
_entry.id   AF-A0A0B1SR46-F1
#
_cell.length_a   1.000
_cell.length_b   1.000
_cell.length_c   1.000
_cell.angle_alpha   90.00
_cell.angle_beta   90.00
_cell.angle_gamma   90.00
#
_symmetry.space_group_name_H-M   'P 1'
#
loop_
_entity.id
_entity.type
_entity.pdbx_description
1 polymer ?
#
loop_
_entity_poly.entity_id
_entity_poly.type
_entity_poly.pdbx_seq_one_letter_code
_entity_poly.pdbx_strand_id
1 'polypeptide(L)'
;MIFCHGRLFCTAWILVSHVNVTATKLVPDEGPQKRMYTVEYVKVIKIPPGLSSLSEEIFTPKHSATCGLQLDVGKEYLLAGKSNDGVLRVISCGQIISDDPEDQSFGIVMEWKNVSEKLL
;
A
#
# COMPACT_ATOMS: atom_id res chain seq x y z
N MET A 1 17.02 2.95 3.68
CA MET A 1 16.76 1.65 3.00
C MET A 1 15.33 1.26 3.36
N ILE A 2 14.46 1.05 2.37
CA ILE A 2 13.04 0.78 2.59
C ILE A 2 12.84 -0.74 2.77
N PHE A 3 12.35 -1.17 3.93
CA PHE A 3 12.13 -2.57 4.27
C PHE A 3 10.65 -2.95 4.11
N CYS A 4 10.39 -3.91 3.21
CA CYS A 4 9.08 -4.54 3.07
C CYS A 4 9.03 -5.76 4.05
N HIS A 5 7.88 -6.08 4.65
CA HIS A 5 7.74 -7.11 5.70
C HIS A 5 8.56 -8.40 5.43
N GLY A 6 9.52 -8.68 6.32
CA GLY A 6 10.35 -9.89 6.30
C GLY A 6 11.60 -9.79 5.41
N ARG A 7 12.62 -9.02 5.81
CA ARG A 7 13.99 -8.99 5.23
C ARG A 7 14.08 -8.95 3.69
N LEU A 8 13.02 -8.61 2.97
CA LEU A 8 13.02 -8.55 1.53
C LEU A 8 13.19 -7.09 1.12
N PHE A 9 14.33 -6.83 0.49
CA PHE A 9 14.53 -5.61 -0.29
C PHE A 9 13.31 -5.40 -1.16
N CYS A 10 12.64 -4.26 -0.99
CA CYS A 10 11.54 -3.82 -1.83
C CYS A 10 12.04 -3.89 -3.29
N THR A 11 11.58 -4.92 -4.02
CA THR A 11 12.13 -5.31 -5.32
C THR A 11 12.11 -4.14 -6.31
N ALA A 12 12.92 -4.21 -7.37
CA ALA A 12 12.99 -3.14 -8.39
C ALA A 12 11.62 -2.81 -9.03
N TRP A 13 10.62 -3.70 -8.89
CA TRP A 13 9.29 -3.58 -9.48
C TRP A 13 8.18 -3.17 -8.50
N ILE A 14 8.51 -2.73 -7.29
CA ILE A 14 7.52 -2.23 -6.35
C ILE A 14 7.42 -0.70 -6.41
N LEU A 15 6.18 -0.21 -6.48
CA LEU A 15 5.83 1.19 -6.33
C LEU A 15 5.78 1.51 -4.84
N VAL A 16 6.40 2.62 -4.44
CA VAL A 16 6.27 3.18 -3.09
C VAL A 16 5.79 4.61 -3.20
N SER A 17 4.66 4.89 -2.59
CA SER A 17 4.03 6.21 -2.62
C SER A 17 3.31 6.54 -1.33
N HIS A 18 3.42 7.80 -0.95
CA HIS A 18 2.54 8.44 0.01
C HIS A 18 1.23 8.80 -0.69
N VAL A 19 0.12 8.28 -0.16
CA VAL A 19 -1.22 8.52 -0.68
C VAL A 19 -2.18 8.95 0.41
N ASN A 20 -3.16 9.75 0.04
CA ASN A 20 -4.30 10.11 0.87
C ASN A 20 -5.54 9.35 0.38
N VAL A 21 -6.26 8.70 1.28
CA VAL A 21 -7.43 7.89 0.91
C VAL A 21 -8.68 8.77 0.89
N THR A 22 -9.29 8.95 -0.28
CA THR A 22 -10.44 9.85 -0.45
C THR A 22 -11.77 9.12 -0.48
N ALA A 23 -11.79 7.86 -0.93
CA ALA A 23 -13.00 7.04 -0.93
C ALA A 23 -12.69 5.54 -0.79
N THR A 24 -13.71 4.78 -0.39
CA THR A 24 -13.65 3.32 -0.35
C THR A 24 -14.93 2.72 -0.90
N LYS A 25 -14.81 1.62 -1.65
CA LYS A 25 -15.92 0.88 -2.24
C LYS A 25 -15.67 -0.61 -2.15
N LEU A 26 -16.70 -1.37 -1.79
CA LEU A 26 -16.67 -2.83 -1.95
C LEU A 26 -17.03 -3.18 -3.38
N VAL A 27 -16.20 -3.98 -4.03
CA VAL A 27 -16.47 -4.49 -5.38
C VAL A 27 -17.07 -5.87 -5.23
N PRO A 28 -18.40 -6.02 -5.45
CA PRO A 28 -19.03 -7.33 -5.55
C PRO A 28 -18.61 -7.93 -6.89
N ASP A 29 -17.61 -8.79 -6.85
CA ASP A 29 -17.17 -9.61 -7.97
C ASP A 29 -17.73 -11.04 -7.73
N GLU A 30 -17.94 -11.85 -8.77
CA GLU A 30 -18.41 -13.24 -8.62
C GLU A 30 -17.38 -14.16 -7.92
N GLY A 31 -16.24 -13.60 -7.51
CA GLY A 31 -15.14 -14.25 -6.79
C GLY A 31 -14.88 -13.69 -5.38
N PRO A 32 -13.66 -13.84 -4.83
CA PRO A 32 -13.33 -13.34 -3.50
C PRO A 32 -13.53 -11.82 -3.44
N GLN A 33 -14.29 -11.35 -2.45
CA GLN A 33 -14.65 -9.95 -2.31
C GLN A 33 -13.38 -9.07 -2.22
N LYS A 34 -13.34 -8.01 -3.05
CA LYS A 34 -12.25 -7.03 -3.08
C LYS A 34 -12.75 -5.69 -2.57
N ARG A 35 -11.88 -4.93 -1.92
CA ARG A 35 -12.06 -3.51 -1.65
C ARG A 35 -11.28 -2.72 -2.68
N MET A 36 -11.94 -1.68 -3.18
CA MET A 36 -11.35 -0.65 -3.99
C MET A 36 -11.25 0.61 -3.13
N TYR A 37 -10.09 1.24 -3.14
CA TYR A 37 -9.84 2.51 -2.50
C TYR A 37 -9.50 3.53 -3.57
N THR A 38 -10.14 4.69 -3.53
CA THR A 38 -9.73 5.84 -4.33
C THR A 38 -8.75 6.62 -3.48
N VAL A 39 -7.59 6.92 -4.06
CA VAL A 39 -6.50 7.61 -3.40
C VAL A 39 -5.95 8.74 -4.25
N GLU A 40 -5.47 9.76 -3.59
CA GLU A 40 -4.73 10.85 -4.19
C GLU A 40 -3.24 10.69 -3.86
N TYR A 41 -2.37 10.76 -4.87
CA TYR A 41 -0.93 10.65 -4.68
C TYR A 41 -0.37 11.98 -4.18
N VAL A 42 -0.02 12.03 -2.90
CA VAL A 42 0.61 13.21 -2.30
C VAL A 42 2.09 13.27 -2.68
N LYS A 43 2.79 12.13 -2.62
CA LYS A 43 4.20 12.05 -2.99
C LYS A 43 4.57 10.64 -3.46
N VAL A 44 5.24 10.54 -4.61
CA VAL A 44 5.75 9.27 -5.09
C VAL A 44 7.23 9.14 -4.74
N ILE A 45 7.58 8.10 -3.99
CA ILE A 45 8.93 7.88 -3.47
C ILE A 45 9.74 7.00 -4.43
N LYS A 46 9.11 5.97 -4.98
CA LYS A 46 9.74 5.04 -5.93
C LYS A 46 8.73 4.59 -6.97
N ILE A 47 9.07 4.73 -8.25
CA ILE A 47 8.29 4.23 -9.38
C ILE A 47 9.06 3.10 -10.08
N PRO A 48 8.44 1.95 -10.35
CA PRO A 48 9.10 0.89 -11.12
C PRO A 48 9.24 1.29 -12.59
N PRO A 49 10.34 0.90 -13.26
CA PRO A 49 10.56 1.19 -14.67
C PRO A 49 9.48 0.54 -15.53
N GLY A 50 8.89 1.31 -16.45
CA GLY A 50 7.78 0.87 -17.31
C GLY A 50 6.39 1.32 -16.84
N LEU A 51 6.30 2.02 -15.71
CA LEU A 51 5.05 2.61 -15.23
C LEU A 51 4.98 4.10 -15.54
N SER A 52 4.17 4.49 -16.52
CA SER A 52 3.99 5.89 -16.94
C SER A 52 2.80 6.57 -16.27
N SER A 53 1.78 5.80 -15.87
CA SER A 53 0.55 6.29 -15.25
C SER A 53 0.24 5.51 -13.98
N LEU A 54 -0.05 6.23 -12.91
CA LEU A 54 -0.50 5.68 -11.64
C LEU A 54 -2.02 5.78 -11.58
N SER A 55 -2.70 4.66 -11.44
CA SER A 55 -4.14 4.69 -11.17
C SER A 55 -4.37 5.18 -9.74
N GLU A 56 -5.34 6.09 -9.59
CA GLU A 56 -5.88 6.56 -8.31
C GLU A 56 -6.75 5.49 -7.65
N GLU A 57 -7.01 4.37 -8.33
CA GLU A 57 -7.78 3.25 -7.80
C GLU A 57 -6.85 2.11 -7.36
N ILE A 58 -6.97 1.77 -6.08
CA ILE A 58 -6.22 0.70 -5.43
C ILE A 58 -7.13 -0.46 -5.11
N PHE A 59 -6.69 -1.67 -5.47
CA PHE A 59 -7.42 -2.89 -5.15
C PHE A 59 -6.69 -3.71 -4.11
N THR A 60 -7.44 -4.15 -3.10
CA THR A 60 -6.98 -5.06 -2.06
C THR A 60 -8.04 -6.13 -1.78
N PRO A 61 -7.63 -7.33 -1.35
CA PRO A 61 -8.57 -8.31 -0.80
C PRO A 61 -9.34 -7.74 0.40
N LYS A 62 -10.60 -8.16 0.59
CA LYS A 62 -11.43 -7.71 1.72
C LYS A 62 -10.98 -8.27 3.07
N HIS A 63 -10.46 -9.51 3.06
CA HIS A 63 -10.18 -10.28 4.28
C HIS A 63 -8.69 -10.26 4.62
N SER A 64 -8.37 -10.01 5.90
CA SER A 64 -7.00 -10.04 6.42
C SER A 64 -6.32 -11.40 6.22
N ALA A 65 -7.08 -12.50 6.29
CA ALA A 65 -6.62 -13.87 5.98
C ALA A 65 -6.03 -14.02 4.55
N THR A 66 -6.40 -13.13 3.64
CA THR A 66 -5.88 -13.06 2.26
C THR A 66 -4.90 -11.90 2.06
N CYS A 67 -4.25 -11.44 3.12
CA CYS A 67 -3.43 -10.22 3.13
C CYS A 67 -4.22 -8.95 2.74
N GLY A 68 -5.52 -8.92 3.08
CA GLY A 68 -6.40 -7.78 2.83
C GLY A 68 -6.07 -6.59 3.73
N LEU A 69 -6.02 -5.41 3.13
CA LEU A 69 -5.77 -4.14 3.81
C LEU A 69 -7.06 -3.47 4.22
N GLN A 70 -6.98 -2.76 5.34
CA GLN A 70 -8.02 -1.88 5.82
C GLN A 70 -7.44 -0.47 5.95
N LEU A 71 -7.86 0.40 5.05
CA LEU A 71 -7.53 1.82 5.06
C LEU A 71 -8.77 2.62 5.48
N ASP A 72 -8.55 3.69 6.24
CA ASP A 72 -9.59 4.65 6.60
C ASP A 72 -9.62 5.81 5.61
N VAL A 73 -10.83 6.28 5.27
CA VAL A 73 -11.03 7.47 4.43
C VAL A 73 -10.64 8.72 5.22
N GLY A 74 -9.91 9.63 4.57
CA GLY A 74 -9.39 10.87 5.16
C GLY A 74 -8.06 10.68 5.89
N LYS A 75 -7.44 9.50 5.81
CA LYS A 75 -6.11 9.22 6.34
C LYS A 75 -5.08 9.05 5.24
N GLU A 76 -3.85 9.38 5.61
CA GLU A 76 -2.67 9.31 4.77
C GLU A 76 -1.83 8.09 5.13
N TYR A 77 -1.35 7.38 4.11
CA TYR A 77 -0.61 6.14 4.27
C TYR A 77 0.58 6.05 3.33
N LEU A 78 1.61 5.35 3.79
CA LEU A 78 2.70 4.90 2.94
C LEU A 78 2.34 3.53 2.36
N LEU A 79 2.07 3.48 1.06
CA LEU A 79 1.71 2.25 0.38
C LEU A 79 2.86 1.73 -0.48
N ALA A 80 3.13 0.43 -0.34
CA ALA A 80 3.99 -0.33 -1.23
C ALA A 80 3.16 -1.35 -2.00
N GLY A 81 3.17 -1.25 -3.33
CA GLY A 81 2.30 -2.07 -4.16
C GLY A 81 2.95 -2.44 -5.47
N LYS A 82 2.34 -3.41 -6.16
CA LYS A 82 2.70 -3.74 -7.53
C LYS A 82 1.59 -3.23 -8.44
N SER A 83 1.99 -2.52 -9.49
CA SER A 83 1.06 -2.18 -10.57
C SER A 83 1.14 -3.27 -11.63
N ASN A 84 -0.03 -3.82 -11.98
CA ASN A 84 -0.18 -4.73 -13.12
C ASN A 84 -1.19 -4.07 -14.08
N ASP A 85 -0.77 -3.83 -15.32
CA ASP A 85 -1.62 -3.23 -16.38
C ASP A 85 -2.27 -1.89 -15.98
N GLY A 86 -1.53 -1.06 -15.24
CA GLY A 86 -1.99 0.25 -14.78
C GLY A 86 -2.83 0.21 -13.49
N VAL A 87 -3.24 -0.98 -13.03
CA VAL A 87 -4.02 -1.15 -11.80
C VAL A 87 -3.08 -1.41 -10.62
N LEU A 88 -3.13 -0.53 -9.61
CA LEU A 88 -2.32 -0.68 -8.42
C LEU A 88 -2.96 -1.72 -7.48
N ARG A 89 -2.25 -2.83 -7.25
CA ARG A 89 -2.62 -3.83 -6.25
C ARG A 89 -1.71 -3.72 -5.04
N VAL A 90 -2.35 -3.63 -3.89
CA VAL A 90 -1.69 -3.45 -2.60
C VAL A 90 -2.20 -4.56 -1.69
N ILE A 91 -1.28 -5.19 -0.95
CA ILE A 91 -1.57 -6.25 0.03
C ILE A 91 -0.79 -6.00 1.32
N SER A 92 -1.33 -6.42 2.47
CA SER A 92 -0.70 -6.19 3.78
C SER A 92 0.68 -6.86 3.90
N CYS A 93 0.80 -8.06 3.36
CA CYS A 93 2.04 -8.87 3.40
C CYS A 93 3.21 -8.26 2.62
N GLY A 94 2.99 -7.23 1.79
CA GLY A 94 4.02 -6.54 1.01
C GLY A 94 4.26 -5.09 1.42
N GLN A 95 3.65 -4.63 2.52
CA GLN A 95 3.81 -3.25 2.99
C GLN A 95 5.17 -3.00 3.65
N ILE A 96 5.51 -1.72 3.70
CA ILE A 96 6.66 -1.20 4.44
C ILE A 96 6.27 -1.12 5.90
N ILE A 97 7.09 -1.72 6.76
CA ILE A 97 6.92 -1.69 8.21
C ILE A 97 8.12 -0.99 8.85
N SER A 98 7.91 -0.47 10.05
CA SER A 98 9.01 0.04 10.86
C SER A 98 9.88 -1.14 11.33
N ASP A 99 11.18 -0.93 11.46
CA ASP A 99 12.11 -1.89 12.09
C ASP A 99 12.17 -1.69 13.62
N ASP A 100 11.29 -0.84 14.15
CA ASP A 100 11.19 -0.57 15.58
C ASP A 100 10.49 -1.74 16.29
N PRO A 101 11.16 -2.45 17.22
CA PRO A 101 10.59 -3.57 17.95
C PRO A 101 9.43 -3.19 18.88
N GLU A 102 9.24 -1.90 19.19
CA GLU A 102 8.10 -1.42 19.98
C GLU A 102 6.86 -1.12 19.11
N ASP A 103 7.03 -1.03 17.79
CA ASP A 103 5.97 -0.75 16.84
C ASP A 103 5.19 -2.04 16.55
N GLN A 104 4.09 -2.23 17.28
CA GLN A 104 3.18 -3.39 17.17
C GLN A 104 2.38 -3.42 15.86
N SER A 105 2.79 -2.70 14.83
CA SER A 105 2.16 -2.66 13.50
C SER A 105 2.40 -3.93 12.67
N PHE A 106 2.40 -5.10 13.31
CA PHE A 106 2.40 -6.40 12.63
C PHE A 106 1.10 -6.52 11.80
N GLY A 107 1.23 -6.31 10.49
CA GLY A 107 0.14 -6.44 9.53
C GLY A 107 -0.71 -5.18 9.32
N ILE A 108 -0.30 -4.03 9.89
CA ILE A 108 -1.01 -2.75 9.75
C ILE A 108 -0.22 -1.86 8.78
N VAL A 109 -0.93 -1.23 7.86
CA VAL A 109 -0.36 -0.25 6.92
C VAL A 109 0.26 0.90 7.69
N MET A 110 1.46 1.30 7.29
CA MET A 110 2.11 2.46 7.89
C MET A 110 1.33 3.74 7.56
N GLU A 111 0.75 4.36 8.59
CA GLU A 111 0.20 5.71 8.50
C GLU A 111 1.34 6.71 8.25
N TRP A 112 1.11 7.71 7.39
CA TRP A 112 2.14 8.67 7.01
C TRP A 112 2.72 9.43 8.21
N LYS A 113 1.89 9.72 9.21
CA LYS A 113 2.32 10.38 10.46
C LYS A 113 3.36 9.60 11.26
N ASN A 114 3.43 8.28 11.06
CA ASN A 114 4.39 7.41 11.75
C ASN A 114 5.63 7.12 10.87
N VAL A 115 5.70 7.65 9.66
CA VAL A 115 6.88 7.50 8.79
C VAL A 115 8.01 8.36 9.36
N SER A 116 9.00 7.71 9.98
CA SER A 116 10.23 8.37 10.40
C SER A 116 11.02 8.86 9.18
N GLU A 117 11.66 10.03 9.28
CA GLU A 117 12.54 10.56 8.23
C GLU A 117 13.65 9.57 7.82
N LYS A 118 14.02 8.63 8.70
CA LYS A 118 15.00 7.57 8.41
C LYS A 118 14.55 6.55 7.36
N LEU A 119 13.25 6.48 7.05
CA LEU A 119 12.67 5.59 6.04
C LEU A 119 12.67 6.21 4.63
N LEU A 120 12.78 7.53 4.52
CA LEU A 120 12.85 8.30 3.28
C LEU A 120 14.29 8.46 2.79
#